data_AF-H6SQU3-F1
#
_entry.id   AF-H6SQU3-F1
#
_cell.length_a   1.000
_cell.length_b   1.000
_cell.length_c   1.000
_cell.angle_alpha   90.00
_cell.angle_beta   90.00
_cell.angle_gamma   90.00
#
_symmetry.space_group_name_H-M   'P 1'
#
loop_
_entity.id
_entity.type
_entity.pdbx_description
1 polymer ?
#
loop_
_entity_poly.entity_id
_entity_poly.type
_entity_poly.pdbx_seq_one_letter_code
_entity_poly.pdbx_strand_id
1 'polypeptide(L)' 'MLTAVETVEKHAERILRRWASTFSNARMEALNGIFQAARASARGYRNVHTFITMIYLIAAPLGGIIKST' A
#
# COMPACT_ATOMS: atom_id res chain seq x y z
N MET A 1 -5.68 -18.01 19.86
CA MET A 1 -6.95 -18.28 19.15
C MET A 1 -8.06 -17.34 19.60
N LEU A 2 -8.26 -17.10 20.91
CA LEU A 2 -9.24 -16.12 21.40
C LEU A 2 -9.14 -14.75 20.71
N THR A 3 -7.92 -14.23 20.58
CA THR A 3 -7.63 -12.90 20.00
C THR A 3 -8.06 -12.74 18.54
N ALA A 4 -8.02 -13.82 17.76
CA ALA A 4 -8.47 -13.78 16.36
C ALA A 4 -10.00 -13.69 16.28
N VAL A 5 -10.71 -14.46 17.13
CA VAL A 5 -12.17 -14.43 17.22
C VAL A 5 -12.66 -13.06 17.68
N GLU A 6 -12.05 -12.51 18.72
CA GLU A 6 -12.36 -11.16 19.23
C GLU A 6 -12.15 -10.07 18.16
N THR A 7 -11.12 -10.20 17.33
CA THR A 7 -10.84 -9.24 16.25
C THR A 7 -11.88 -9.32 15.14
N VAL A 8 -12.35 -10.52 14.82
CA VAL A 8 -13.41 -10.74 13.82
C VAL A 8 -14.74 -10.18 14.33
N GLU A 9 -15.11 -10.45 15.58
CA GLU A 9 -16.32 -9.92 16.19
C GLU A 9 -16.30 -8.38 16.23
N LYS A 10 -15.17 -7.79 16.65
CA LYS A 10 -14.97 -6.33 16.68
C LYS A 10 -15.10 -5.65 15.31
N HIS A 11 -14.81 -6.36 14.22
CA HIS A 11 -14.82 -5.81 12.86
C HIS A 11 -15.89 -6.38 11.94
N ALA A 12 -16.83 -7.18 12.47
CA ALA A 12 -17.86 -7.86 11.71
C ALA A 12 -18.66 -6.91 10.79
N GLU A 13 -19.05 -5.73 11.28
CA GLU A 13 -19.78 -4.73 10.48
C GLU A 13 -18.96 -4.28 9.25
N ARG A 14 -17.66 -4.05 9.40
CA ARG A 14 -16.77 -3.63 8.31
C ARG A 14 -16.56 -4.76 7.30
N ILE A 15 -16.49 -6.00 7.77
CA ILE A 15 -16.41 -7.20 6.93
C ILE A 15 -17.68 -7.31 6.08
N LEU A 16 -18.86 -7.17 6.68
CA LEU A 16 -20.14 -7.20 5.95
C LEU A 16 -20.25 -6.06 4.92
N ARG A 17 -19.86 -4.84 5.29
CA ARG A 17 -19.82 -3.70 4.34
C ARG A 17 -18.88 -3.94 3.17
N ARG A 18 -17.78 -4.67 3.37
CA ARG A 18 -16.86 -5.02 2.28
C ARG A 18 -17.52 -5.93 1.24
N TRP A 19 -18.37 -6.86 1.66
CA TRP A 19 -19.10 -7.74 0.74
C TRP A 19 -20.12 -7.00 -0.13
N ALA A 20 -20.72 -5.93 0.39
CA ALA A 20 -21.61 -5.07 -0.37
C ALA A 20 -20.87 -4.04 -1.25
N SER A 21 -19.55 -3.88 -1.06
CA SER A 21 -18.74 -2.90 -1.77
C SER A 21 -18.25 -3.43 -3.11
N THR A 22 -18.34 -2.61 -4.15
CA THR A 22 -17.82 -2.91 -5.49
C THR A 22 -16.31 -2.64 -5.60
N PHE A 23 -15.67 -2.13 -4.55
CA PHE A 23 -14.24 -1.80 -4.56
C PHE A 23 -13.37 -3.06 -4.45
N SER A 24 -12.50 -3.26 -5.44
CA SER A 24 -11.47 -4.30 -5.43
C SER A 24 -10.25 -3.88 -4.60
N ASN A 25 -9.66 -4.83 -3.88
CA ASN A 25 -8.39 -4.62 -3.16
C ASN A 25 -7.18 -4.56 -4.09
N ALA A 26 -7.35 -4.87 -5.39
CA ALA A 26 -6.25 -5.01 -6.34
C ALA A 26 -5.31 -3.79 -6.38
N ARG A 27 -5.87 -2.58 -6.31
CA ARG A 27 -5.07 -1.34 -6.31
C ARG A 27 -4.23 -1.19 -5.04
N MET A 28 -4.78 -1.54 -3.89
CA MET A 28 -4.07 -1.49 -2.61
C MET A 28 -2.97 -2.55 -2.54
N GLU A 29 -3.23 -3.75 -3.07
CA GLU A 29 -2.21 -4.82 -3.16
C GLU A 29 -1.08 -4.44 -4.13
N ALA A 30 -1.40 -3.84 -5.27
CA ALA A 30 -0.40 -3.34 -6.21
C ALA A 30 0.52 -2.29 -5.55
N LEU A 31 -0.05 -1.34 -4.80
CA LEU A 31 0.71 -0.36 -4.01
C LEU A 31 1.57 -1.03 -2.93
N ASN A 32 1.02 -2.01 -2.21
CA ASN A 32 1.77 -2.76 -1.19
C ASN A 32 2.98 -3.47 -1.79
N GLY A 33 2.84 -4.08 -2.97
CA GLY A 33 3.95 -4.69 -3.71
C GLY A 33 5.05 -3.68 -4.07
N ILE A 34 4.67 -2.49 -4.55
CA ILE A 34 5.64 -1.40 -4.85
C ILE A 34 6.39 -0.99 -3.58
N PHE A 35 5.69 -0.82 -2.45
CA PHE A 35 6.32 -0.42 -1.20
C PHE A 35 7.26 -1.48 -0.64
N GLN A 36 6.89 -2.76 -0.77
CA GLN A 36 7.75 -3.87 -0.36
C GLN A 36 9.00 -3.98 -1.24
N ALA A 37 8.85 -3.80 -2.56
CA ALA A 37 9.99 -3.75 -3.48
C ALA A 37 10.93 -2.59 -3.14
N ALA A 38 10.37 -1.39 -2.92
CA ALA A 38 11.13 -0.23 -2.46
C ALA A 38 11.84 -0.51 -1.13
N ARG A 39 11.17 -1.16 -0.17
CA ARG A 39 11.74 -1.52 1.13
C ARG A 39 12.87 -2.55 1.02
N ALA A 40 12.74 -3.52 0.13
CA ALA A 40 13.76 -4.53 -0.13
C ALA A 40 15.04 -3.90 -0.71
N SER A 41 14.91 -2.95 -1.63
CA SER A 41 16.03 -2.14 -2.15
C SER A 41 16.59 -1.18 -1.09
N ALA A 42 15.76 -0.75 -0.15
CA ALA A 42 16.07 0.23 0.90
C ALA A 42 16.80 -0.30 2.14
N ARG A 43 17.24 -1.56 2.19
CA ARG A 43 17.82 -2.19 3.41
C ARG A 43 19.07 -1.48 3.99
N GLY A 44 19.55 -0.39 3.38
CA GLY A 44 20.59 0.49 3.90
C GLY A 44 20.20 1.96 4.16
N TYR A 45 18.94 2.38 3.99
CA TYR A 45 18.56 3.77 4.27
C TYR A 45 18.46 4.03 5.77
N ARG A 46 19.35 4.88 6.30
CA ARG A 46 19.34 5.35 7.70
C ARG A 46 18.17 6.30 8.03
N ASN A 47 17.49 6.85 7.02
CA ASN A 47 16.51 7.92 7.19
C ASN A 47 15.17 7.56 6.52
N VAL A 48 14.07 7.71 7.28
CA VAL A 48 12.69 7.53 6.82
C VAL A 48 12.34 8.51 5.70
N HIS A 49 12.87 9.74 5.73
CA HIS A 49 12.66 10.71 4.66
C HIS A 49 13.13 10.19 3.30
N THR A 50 14.28 9.50 3.26
CA THR A 50 14.80 8.88 2.03
C THR A 50 13.86 7.77 1.53
N PHE A 51 13.30 6.98 2.43
CA PHE A 51 12.33 5.93 2.06
C PHE A 51 11.04 6.52 1.48
N ILE A 52 10.51 7.59 2.10
CA ILE A 52 9.33 8.32 1.59
C ILE A 52 9.62 8.88 0.19
N THR A 53 10.78 9.53 0.00
CA THR A 53 11.19 10.05 -1.31
C THR A 53 11.26 8.95 -2.37
N MET A 54 11.84 7.79 -2.04
CA MET A 54 11.91 6.67 -2.99
C MET A 54 10.53 6.13 -3.36
N ILE A 55 9.60 6.03 -2.41
CA ILE A 55 8.21 5.66 -2.71
C ILE A 55 7.60 6.68 -3.68
N TYR A 56 7.80 7.98 -3.45
CA TYR A 56 7.31 9.02 -4.37
C TYR A 56 7.89 8.86 -5.78
N LEU A 57 9.19 8.58 -5.90
CA LEU A 57 9.84 8.43 -7.21
C LEU A 57 9.35 7.19 -7.97
N ILE A 58 9.05 6.09 -7.26
CA ILE A 58 8.62 4.83 -7.88
C ILE A 58 7.11 4.84 -8.18
N ALA A 59 6.30 5.40 -7.28
CA ALA A 59 4.84 5.38 -7.39
C ALA A 59 4.26 6.57 -8.18
N ALA A 60 5.03 7.66 -8.37
CA ALA A 60 4.57 8.78 -9.18
C ALA A 60 4.61 8.44 -10.69
N PRO A 61 3.57 8.80 -11.47
CA PRO A 61 3.57 8.64 -12.91
C PRO A 61 4.43 9.72 -13.58
N LEU A 62 5.76 9.64 -13.41
CA LEU A 62 6.70 10.62 -13.98
C LEU A 62 6.84 10.54 -15.51
N GLY A 63 6.31 9.48 -16.14
CA GLY A 63 6.37 9.28 -17.60
C GLY A 63 5.66 10.35 -18.43
N GLY A 64 4.74 11.12 -17.84
CA GLY A 64 4.06 12.23 -18.52
C GLY A 64 4.82 13.57 -18.50
N ILE A 65 5.82 13.72 -17.63
CA ILE A 65 6.53 15.00 -17.43
C ILE A 65 7.60 15.23 -18.51
N ILE A 66 8.03 14.17 -19.20
CA ILE A 66 9.10 14.21 -20.22
C ILE A 66 8.54 14.44 -21.64
N LYS A 67 7.22 14.65 -21.80
CA LYS A 67 6.61 15.09 -23.06
C LYS A 67 6.19 16.55 -22.98
N SER A 68 7.18 17.42 -22.85
CA SER A 68 7.03 18.84 -23.16
C SER A 68 8.06 19.18 -24.24
N THR A 69 7.75 18.77 -25.47
CA THR A 69 8.27 19.36 -26.71
C THR A 69 7.04 19.78 -27.50
#